data_AF-V9G6V8-F1
#
_entry.id   AF-V9G6V8-F1
#
_cell.length_a   1.000
_cell.length_b   1.000
_cell.length_c   1.000
_cell.angle_alpha   90.00
_cell.angle_beta   90.00
_cell.angle_gamma   90.00
#
_symmetry.space_group_name_H-M   'P 1'
#
loop_
_entity.id
_entity.type
_entity.pdbx_description
1 polymer ?
#
loop_
_entity_poly.entity_id
_entity_poly.type
_entity_poly.pdbx_seq_one_letter_code
_entity_poly.pdbx_strand_id
1 'polypeptide(L)'
;MIMTKRRWCIFGGIIGLFLLFSLFTAYTQSRTSFRALVLDHLPDNRPVEMIRIQHHYMQPDETHIMITNTAMIASIMDQFSDVKLKSTNDKGSFENMTSVIFKVQYGATFIVHLYEPNMMRVNNSHGVNKKYSKTYQITSGYDKTMIESLADPHVKEYLID
;
A
#
# COMPACT_ATOMS: atom_id res chain seq x y z
N MET A 1 -21.34 -48.68 12.89
CA MET A 1 -19.94 -48.94 12.50
C MET A 1 -19.02 -48.19 13.47
N ILE A 2 -18.51 -48.85 14.52
CA ILE A 2 -17.62 -48.22 15.49
C ILE A 2 -16.23 -48.10 14.84
N MET A 3 -15.83 -46.88 14.49
CA MET A 3 -14.48 -46.62 14.01
C MET A 3 -13.46 -46.95 15.10
N THR A 4 -12.42 -47.71 14.77
CA THR A 4 -11.32 -48.03 15.70
C THR A 4 -10.56 -46.77 16.09
N LYS A 5 -10.03 -46.71 17.32
CA LYS A 5 -9.28 -45.55 17.86
C LYS A 5 -8.22 -45.01 16.89
N ARG A 6 -7.53 -45.91 16.18
CA ARG A 6 -6.54 -45.57 15.14
C ARG A 6 -7.13 -44.79 13.97
N ARG A 7 -8.33 -45.14 13.49
CA ARG A 7 -9.02 -44.42 12.40
C ARG A 7 -9.50 -43.04 12.85
N TRP A 8 -9.93 -42.91 14.10
CA TRP A 8 -10.27 -41.62 14.70
C TRP A 8 -9.06 -40.67 14.83
N CYS A 9 -7.91 -41.18 15.26
CA CYS A 9 -6.68 -40.38 15.31
C CYS A 9 -6.24 -39.92 13.92
N ILE A 10 -6.32 -40.78 12.91
CA ILE A 10 -5.99 -40.42 11.53
C ILE A 10 -6.96 -39.36 11.00
N PHE A 11 -8.26 -39.55 11.21
CA PHE A 11 -9.28 -38.60 10.77
C PHE A 11 -9.12 -37.23 11.46
N GLY A 12 -8.90 -37.23 12.79
CA GLY A 12 -8.62 -36.01 13.55
C GLY A 12 -7.34 -35.31 13.10
N GLY A 13 -6.29 -36.07 12.77
CA GLY A 13 -5.04 -35.53 12.22
C GLY A 13 -5.24 -34.85 10.87
N ILE A 14 -6.02 -35.46 9.97
CA ILE A 14 -6.35 -34.86 8.67
C ILE A 14 -7.14 -33.56 8.84
N ILE A 15 -8.16 -33.53 9.69
CA ILE A 15 -8.93 -32.31 9.98
C ILE A 15 -8.03 -31.23 10.57
N GLY A 16 -7.16 -31.59 11.52
CA GLY A 16 -6.20 -30.66 12.11
C GLY A 16 -5.28 -30.04 11.05
N LEU A 17 -4.81 -30.83 10.09
CA LEU A 17 -3.98 -30.36 8.98
C LEU A 17 -4.73 -29.36 8.09
N PHE A 18 -5.98 -29.64 7.75
CA PHE A 18 -6.81 -28.72 6.95
C PHE A 18 -7.06 -27.38 7.68
N LEU A 19 -7.30 -27.42 8.99
CA LEU A 19 -7.47 -26.20 9.80
C LEU A 19 -6.18 -25.38 9.89
N LEU A 20 -5.02 -26.04 10.06
CA LEU A 20 -3.74 -25.35 10.05
C LEU A 20 -3.45 -24.73 8.68
N PHE A 21 -3.77 -25.44 7.60
CA PHE A 21 -3.61 -24.94 6.24
C PHE A 21 -4.53 -23.74 5.95
N SER A 22 -5.78 -23.76 6.41
CA SER A 22 -6.70 -22.63 6.26
C SER A 22 -6.25 -21.41 7.06
N LEU A 23 -5.75 -21.60 8.28
CA LEU A 23 -5.18 -20.53 9.10
C LEU A 23 -3.92 -19.92 8.47
N PHE A 24 -3.04 -20.77 7.94
CA PHE A 24 -1.81 -20.33 7.27
C PHE A 24 -2.12 -19.55 5.98
N THR A 25 -3.06 -20.03 5.17
CA THR A 25 -3.48 -19.33 3.95
C THR A 25 -4.18 -18.01 4.27
N ALA A 26 -5.03 -17.94 5.30
CA ALA A 26 -5.63 -16.68 5.75
C ALA A 26 -4.57 -15.68 6.24
N TYR A 27 -3.55 -16.16 6.97
CA TYR A 27 -2.44 -15.32 7.44
C TYR A 27 -1.63 -14.75 6.29
N THR A 28 -1.26 -15.57 5.31
CA THR A 28 -0.50 -15.13 4.13
C THR A 28 -1.32 -14.18 3.25
N GLN A 29 -2.61 -14.45 3.02
CA GLN A 29 -3.51 -13.56 2.26
C GLN A 29 -3.74 -12.20 2.94
N SER A 30 -3.50 -12.11 4.24
CA SER A 30 -3.54 -10.83 4.95
C SER A 30 -2.30 -9.97 4.67
N ARG A 31 -1.20 -10.53 4.15
CA ARG A 31 0.04 -9.80 3.89
C ARG A 31 0.20 -9.48 2.41
N THR A 32 0.74 -8.30 2.12
CA THR A 32 1.12 -7.85 0.77
C THR A 32 2.30 -6.89 0.87
N SER A 33 2.80 -6.42 -0.27
CA SER A 33 3.73 -5.29 -0.35
C SER A 33 3.13 -4.18 -1.21
N PHE A 34 3.69 -2.98 -1.10
CA PHE A 34 3.41 -1.90 -2.03
C PHE A 34 3.74 -2.31 -3.46
N ARG A 35 4.87 -2.99 -3.67
CA ARG A 35 5.26 -3.54 -4.97
C ARG A 35 4.14 -4.36 -5.63
N ALA A 36 3.55 -5.30 -4.89
CA ALA A 36 2.46 -6.14 -5.38
C ALA A 36 1.12 -5.39 -5.58
N LEU A 37 0.96 -4.20 -5.00
CA LEU A 37 -0.22 -3.35 -5.18
C LEU A 37 -0.04 -2.32 -6.29
N VAL A 38 1.18 -1.85 -6.55
CA VAL A 38 1.44 -0.73 -7.47
C VAL A 38 2.43 -1.13 -8.55
N LEU A 39 3.68 -1.42 -8.17
CA LEU A 39 4.79 -1.63 -9.11
C LEU A 39 4.55 -2.78 -10.10
N ASP A 40 4.07 -3.93 -9.62
CA ASP A 40 3.82 -5.10 -10.47
C ASP A 40 2.65 -4.89 -11.44
N HIS A 41 1.94 -3.77 -11.32
CA HIS A 41 0.87 -3.34 -12.22
C HIS A 41 1.26 -2.17 -13.13
N LEU A 42 2.48 -1.66 -13.00
CA LEU A 42 3.03 -0.70 -13.95
C LEU A 42 3.42 -1.44 -15.23
N PRO A 43 3.06 -0.93 -16.42
CA PRO A 43 3.53 -1.51 -17.66
C PRO A 43 5.05 -1.32 -17.78
N ASP A 44 5.80 -2.36 -18.16
CA ASP A 44 7.27 -2.31 -18.30
C ASP A 44 7.75 -1.14 -19.18
N ASN A 45 6.92 -0.72 -20.14
CA ASN A 45 7.25 0.30 -21.13
C ASN A 45 6.65 1.68 -20.81
N ARG A 46 6.00 1.86 -19.65
CA ARG A 46 5.30 3.10 -19.29
C ARG A 46 5.67 3.55 -17.88
N PRO A 47 6.59 4.53 -17.75
CA PRO A 47 7.00 5.00 -16.44
C PRO A 47 5.90 5.82 -15.76
N VAL A 48 6.07 6.01 -14.45
CA VAL A 48 5.37 7.07 -13.73
C VAL A 48 5.88 8.40 -14.28
N GLU A 49 4.99 9.19 -14.90
CA GLU A 49 5.35 10.48 -15.49
C GLU A 49 5.40 11.60 -14.44
N MET A 50 4.65 11.42 -13.35
CA MET A 50 4.47 12.45 -12.34
C MET A 50 4.03 11.84 -11.01
N ILE A 51 4.57 12.40 -9.93
CA ILE A 51 4.08 12.17 -8.57
C ILE A 51 3.50 13.48 -8.03
N ARG A 52 2.27 13.44 -7.51
CA ARG A 52 1.67 14.56 -6.78
C ARG A 52 1.50 14.20 -5.32
N ILE A 53 2.02 15.02 -4.42
CA ILE A 53 1.89 14.84 -2.96
C ILE A 53 0.96 15.94 -2.44
N GLN A 54 -0.04 15.55 -1.64
CA GLN A 54 -1.03 16.46 -1.06
C GLN A 54 -1.23 16.14 0.42
N HIS A 55 -1.11 17.16 1.27
CA HIS A 55 -1.49 17.05 2.68
C HIS A 55 -2.90 17.58 2.87
N HIS A 56 -3.77 16.76 3.45
CA HIS A 56 -5.12 17.17 3.81
C HIS A 56 -5.09 17.64 5.27
N TYR A 57 -4.83 18.93 5.47
CA TYR A 57 -5.14 19.59 6.74
C TYR A 57 -6.57 20.14 6.68
N MET A 58 -7.18 20.42 7.84
CA MET A 58 -8.54 21.00 7.93
C MET A 58 -8.68 22.41 7.30
N GLN A 59 -7.69 22.91 6.55
CA GLN A 59 -7.75 24.18 5.85
C GLN A 59 -7.53 24.00 4.34
N PRO A 60 -8.28 24.72 3.49
CA PRO A 60 -8.43 24.40 2.06
C PRO A 60 -7.28 24.88 1.18
N ASP A 61 -6.26 25.51 1.76
CA ASP A 61 -5.14 26.04 0.98
C ASP A 61 -4.16 24.92 0.63
N GLU A 62 -4.43 24.35 -0.55
CA GLU A 62 -3.83 23.16 -1.16
C GLU A 62 -2.31 23.28 -1.34
N THR A 63 -1.54 22.99 -0.30
CA THR A 63 -0.12 22.71 -0.47
C THR A 63 0.05 21.36 -1.16
N HIS A 64 0.15 21.41 -2.49
CA HIS A 64 0.52 20.26 -3.31
C HIS A 64 1.91 20.45 -3.90
N ILE A 65 2.70 19.38 -3.89
CA ILE A 65 3.96 19.31 -4.63
C ILE A 65 3.75 18.41 -5.84
N MET A 66 4.27 18.84 -6.98
CA MET A 66 4.30 18.08 -8.21
C MET A 66 5.75 17.76 -8.54
N ILE A 67 6.03 16.49 -8.75
CA ILE A 67 7.38 15.98 -9.05
C ILE A 67 7.32 15.34 -10.43
N THR A 68 8.08 15.89 -11.37
CA THR A 68 8.22 15.41 -12.76
C THR A 68 9.64 14.92 -13.05
N ASN A 69 10.61 15.24 -12.18
CA ASN A 69 12.00 14.79 -12.31
C ASN A 69 12.09 13.26 -12.20
N THR A 70 12.57 12.61 -13.26
CA THR A 70 12.61 11.15 -13.37
C THR A 70 13.48 10.49 -12.30
N ALA A 71 14.61 11.08 -11.92
CA ALA A 71 15.48 10.53 -10.88
C ALA A 71 14.81 10.59 -9.50
N MET A 72 14.10 11.69 -9.22
CA MET A 72 13.34 11.83 -7.99
C MET A 72 12.15 10.88 -7.93
N ILE A 73 11.42 10.71 -9.05
CA ILE A 73 10.36 9.72 -9.17
C ILE A 73 10.90 8.32 -8.89
N ALA A 74 12.01 7.93 -9.53
CA ALA A 74 12.61 6.62 -9.32
C ALA A 74 13.01 6.39 -7.85
N SER A 75 13.61 7.39 -7.21
CA SER A 75 13.98 7.34 -5.78
C SER A 75 12.75 7.15 -4.87
N ILE A 76 11.67 7.89 -5.11
CA ILE A 76 10.41 7.73 -4.34
C ILE A 76 9.84 6.32 -4.56
N MET A 77 9.77 5.85 -5.81
CA MET A 77 9.25 4.53 -6.13
C MET A 77 10.06 3.39 -5.47
N ASP A 78 11.39 3.52 -5.45
CA ASP A 78 12.30 2.56 -4.83
C ASP A 78 12.07 2.45 -3.33
N GLN A 79 11.92 3.58 -2.63
CA GLN A 79 11.63 3.59 -1.20
C GLN A 79 10.28 2.93 -0.86
N PHE A 80 9.25 3.17 -1.68
CA PHE A 80 7.97 2.49 -1.49
C PHE A 80 8.05 0.98 -1.80
N SER A 81 9.00 0.53 -2.63
CA SER A 81 9.04 -0.84 -3.13
C SER A 81 9.17 -1.90 -2.01
N ASP A 82 9.88 -1.57 -0.93
CA ASP A 82 10.15 -2.46 0.21
C ASP A 82 9.07 -2.41 1.30
N VAL A 83 8.05 -1.57 1.13
CA VAL A 83 6.99 -1.42 2.13
C VAL A 83 6.16 -2.70 2.24
N LYS A 84 6.16 -3.28 3.44
CA LYS A 84 5.38 -4.48 3.78
C LYS A 84 4.10 -4.10 4.50
N LEU A 85 3.01 -4.72 4.06
CA LEU A 85 1.65 -4.34 4.40
C LEU A 85 0.88 -5.54 4.98
N LYS A 86 0.04 -5.28 5.98
CA LYS A 86 -0.90 -6.26 6.54
C LYS A 86 -2.32 -5.70 6.52
N SER A 87 -3.23 -6.38 5.84
CA SER A 87 -4.66 -6.07 5.79
C SER A 87 -5.23 -5.93 7.20
N THR A 88 -5.99 -4.88 7.41
CA THR A 88 -6.65 -4.57 8.67
C THR A 88 -8.06 -4.04 8.41
N ASN A 89 -8.92 -4.15 9.42
CA ASN A 89 -10.25 -3.54 9.42
C ASN A 89 -10.25 -2.15 10.06
N ASP A 90 -9.13 -1.76 10.67
CA ASP A 90 -8.92 -0.40 11.15
C ASP A 90 -8.90 0.57 9.97
N LYS A 91 -9.58 1.70 10.14
CA LYS A 91 -9.71 2.74 9.11
C LYS A 91 -8.65 3.84 9.25
N GLY A 92 -7.90 3.88 10.36
CA GLY A 92 -6.96 4.96 10.66
C GLY A 92 -7.66 6.29 10.95
N SER A 93 -6.87 7.34 11.23
CA SER A 93 -7.38 8.72 11.35
C SER A 93 -7.27 9.46 10.02
N PHE A 94 -8.36 10.11 9.60
CA PHE A 94 -8.40 10.94 8.39
C PHE A 94 -7.91 12.37 8.63
N GLU A 95 -7.70 12.78 9.89
CA GLU A 95 -7.39 14.17 10.25
C GLU A 95 -6.02 14.63 9.73
N ASN A 96 -5.05 13.71 9.63
CA ASN A 96 -3.69 13.95 9.15
C ASN A 96 -3.37 13.01 7.97
N MET A 97 -4.13 13.13 6.88
CA MET A 97 -3.96 12.26 5.71
C MET A 97 -3.03 12.89 4.66
N THR A 98 -2.00 12.13 4.26
CA THR A 98 -1.18 12.47 3.10
C THR A 98 -1.59 11.60 1.92
N SER A 99 -1.85 12.21 0.77
CA SER A 99 -2.11 11.50 -0.48
C SER A 99 -0.93 11.64 -1.43
N VAL A 100 -0.40 10.50 -1.89
CA VAL A 100 0.64 10.41 -2.90
C VAL A 100 0.02 9.80 -4.15
N ILE A 101 -0.02 10.57 -5.23
CA ILE A 101 -0.68 10.23 -6.49
C ILE A 101 0.40 9.93 -7.52
N PHE A 102 0.46 8.69 -7.98
CA PHE A 102 1.35 8.25 -9.05
C PHE A 102 0.57 8.24 -10.36
N LYS A 103 0.91 9.15 -11.26
CA LYS A 103 0.33 9.20 -12.60
C LYS A 103 1.22 8.44 -13.57
N VAL A 104 0.69 7.39 -14.16
CA VAL A 104 1.41 6.55 -15.13
C VAL A 104 1.09 7.03 -16.53
N GLN A 105 2.11 7.14 -17.38
CA GLN A 105 1.95 7.58 -18.76
C GLN A 105 0.96 6.64 -19.49
N TYR A 106 -0.15 7.19 -19.99
CA TYR A 106 -1.23 6.43 -20.66
C TYR A 106 -1.72 5.20 -19.86
N GLY A 107 -1.66 5.24 -18.52
CA GLY A 107 -1.86 4.08 -17.65
C GLY A 107 -2.79 4.36 -16.47
N ALA A 108 -2.77 3.45 -15.48
CA ALA A 108 -3.55 3.62 -14.27
C ALA A 108 -2.96 4.75 -13.42
N THR A 109 -3.80 5.59 -12.85
CA THR A 109 -3.38 6.45 -11.74
C THR A 109 -3.52 5.64 -10.46
N PHE A 110 -2.47 5.63 -9.64
CA PHE A 110 -2.51 5.05 -8.29
C PHE A 110 -2.55 6.18 -7.27
N ILE A 111 -3.47 6.09 -6.31
CA ILE A 111 -3.57 7.04 -5.21
C ILE A 111 -3.27 6.28 -3.93
N VAL A 112 -2.25 6.71 -3.22
CA VAL A 112 -1.77 6.11 -1.98
C VAL A 112 -2.08 7.08 -0.86
N HIS A 113 -3.03 6.70 -0.02
CA HIS A 113 -3.37 7.45 1.18
C HIS A 113 -2.58 6.87 2.35
N LEU A 114 -1.89 7.76 3.06
CA LEU A 114 -1.14 7.48 4.27
C LEU A 114 -1.87 8.12 5.45
N TYR A 115 -2.11 7.33 6.49
CA TYR A 115 -2.81 7.74 7.70
C TYR A 115 -1.96 7.43 8.93
N GLU A 116 -2.13 8.23 9.99
CA GLU A 116 -1.59 7.90 11.29
C GLU A 116 -2.35 6.73 11.95
N PRO A 117 -1.68 5.88 12.74
CA PRO A 117 -0.26 5.95 13.10
C PRO A 117 0.71 5.36 12.07
N ASN A 118 0.29 4.41 11.23
CA ASN A 118 1.15 3.74 10.22
C ASN A 118 0.27 2.94 9.25
N MET A 119 -0.64 3.62 8.57
CA MET A 119 -1.69 2.98 7.78
C MET A 119 -1.61 3.44 6.33
N MET A 120 -1.88 2.54 5.41
CA MET A 120 -1.83 2.77 3.97
C MET A 120 -3.09 2.22 3.30
N ARG A 121 -3.64 3.00 2.38
CA ARG A 121 -4.65 2.54 1.44
C ARG A 121 -4.22 2.90 0.02
N VAL A 122 -4.31 1.92 -0.88
CA VAL A 122 -4.00 2.11 -2.29
C VAL A 122 -5.30 2.00 -3.09
N ASN A 123 -5.61 3.04 -3.86
CA ASN A 123 -6.67 3.04 -4.86
C ASN A 123 -6.02 3.08 -6.25
N ASN A 124 -6.67 2.50 -7.26
CA ASN A 124 -6.26 2.67 -8.66
C ASN A 124 -7.43 3.16 -9.52
N SER A 125 -7.13 3.81 -10.64
CA SER A 125 -8.16 4.33 -11.55
C SER A 125 -8.84 3.26 -12.42
N HIS A 126 -8.23 2.06 -12.55
CA HIS A 126 -8.66 1.03 -13.51
C HIS A 126 -9.61 -0.04 -12.94
N GLY A 127 -9.99 -0.02 -11.66
CA GLY A 127 -11.15 -0.80 -11.21
C GLY A 127 -11.21 -1.21 -9.74
N VAL A 128 -12.39 -1.75 -9.37
CA VAL A 128 -12.74 -2.14 -8.00
C VAL A 128 -12.23 -3.55 -7.67
N ASN A 129 -10.92 -3.75 -7.66
CA ASN A 129 -10.37 -5.01 -7.12
C ASN A 129 -10.44 -4.99 -5.59
N LYS A 130 -10.88 -6.10 -4.97
CA LYS A 130 -11.00 -6.26 -3.51
C LYS A 130 -9.70 -5.96 -2.74
N LYS A 131 -8.53 -6.05 -3.38
CA LYS A 131 -7.26 -5.64 -2.74
C LYS A 131 -7.10 -4.12 -2.60
N TYR A 132 -7.69 -3.33 -3.49
CA TYR A 132 -7.70 -1.86 -3.40
C TYR A 132 -8.84 -1.31 -2.52
N SER A 133 -9.80 -2.15 -2.13
CA SER A 133 -10.87 -1.77 -1.20
C SER A 133 -10.50 -1.97 0.28
N LYS A 134 -9.24 -2.32 0.58
CA LYS A 134 -8.76 -2.63 1.93
C LYS A 134 -7.82 -1.54 2.44
N THR A 135 -7.82 -1.38 3.76
CA THR A 135 -6.78 -0.64 4.47
C THR A 135 -5.71 -1.61 4.97
N TYR A 136 -4.47 -1.16 4.96
CA TYR A 136 -3.32 -1.95 5.37
C TYR A 136 -2.55 -1.22 6.47
N GLN A 137 -2.15 -1.96 7.50
CA GLN A 137 -1.13 -1.52 8.42
C GLN A 137 0.24 -1.67 7.75
N ILE A 138 1.05 -0.63 7.82
CA ILE A 138 2.45 -0.66 7.43
C ILE A 138 3.21 -1.39 8.54
N THR A 139 3.91 -2.45 8.15
CA THR A 139 4.62 -3.33 9.10
C THR A 139 6.14 -3.14 9.07
N SER A 140 6.71 -2.65 7.96
CA SER A 140 8.12 -2.31 7.83
C SER A 140 8.40 -1.58 6.51
N GLY A 141 9.60 -0.97 6.41
CA GLY A 141 10.17 -0.50 5.15
C GLY A 141 9.68 0.88 4.69
N TYR A 142 8.85 1.56 5.49
CA TYR A 142 8.37 2.90 5.20
C TYR A 142 9.05 3.91 6.13
N ASP A 143 9.67 4.93 5.54
CA ASP A 143 10.16 6.10 6.26
C ASP A 143 9.20 7.28 6.03
N LYS A 144 8.41 7.61 7.06
CA LYS A 144 7.41 8.68 7.00
C LYS A 144 8.05 10.06 6.79
N THR A 145 9.25 10.24 7.34
CA THR A 145 9.93 11.54 7.36
C THR A 145 10.29 12.03 5.96
N MET A 146 10.48 11.11 5.01
CA MET A 146 10.81 11.46 3.62
C MET A 146 9.64 12.17 2.92
N ILE A 147 8.44 11.60 2.97
CA ILE A 147 7.24 12.22 2.36
C ILE A 147 6.86 13.50 3.10
N GLU A 148 7.02 13.54 4.42
CA GLU A 148 6.79 14.74 5.22
C GLU A 148 7.80 15.85 4.86
N SER A 149 9.08 15.51 4.64
CA SER A 149 10.10 16.47 4.22
C SER A 149 9.87 17.05 2.82
N LEU A 150 9.36 16.23 1.89
CA LEU A 150 8.97 16.70 0.55
C LEU A 150 7.73 17.59 0.58
N ALA A 151 6.92 17.45 1.62
CA ALA A 151 5.74 18.25 1.84
C ALA A 151 5.98 19.57 2.58
N ASP A 152 7.19 19.78 3.08
CA ASP A 152 7.58 21.01 3.74
C ASP A 152 7.50 22.18 2.75
N PRO A 153 6.72 23.23 3.03
CA PRO A 153 6.60 24.40 2.17
C PRO A 153 7.93 25.10 1.87
N HIS A 154 8.98 24.93 2.69
CA HIS A 154 10.31 25.50 2.45
C HIS A 154 11.13 24.74 1.38
N VAL A 155 10.73 23.53 0.99
CA VAL A 155 11.39 22.72 -0.05
C VAL A 155 10.85 23.04 -1.47
N LYS A 156 9.71 23.75 -1.56
CA LYS A 156 9.01 24.05 -2.82
C LYS A 156 9.81 24.86 -3.85
N GLU A 157 10.83 25.60 -3.43
CA GLU A 157 11.63 26.45 -4.33
C GLU A 157 12.55 25.67 -5.30
N TYR A 158 12.76 24.37 -5.10
CA TYR A 158 13.80 23.62 -5.84
C TYR A 158 13.28 22.50 -6.76
N LEU A 159 11.96 22.33 -6.89
CA LEU A 159 11.37 21.15 -7.56
C LEU A 159 10.52 21.46 -8.80
N ILE A 160 10.46 22.73 -9.21
CA ILE A 160 9.75 23.17 -10.42
C ILE A 160 10.79 23.63 -11.43
N ASP A 161 11.26 22.70 -12.26
CA ASP A 161 11.89 22.99 -13.56
C ASP A 161 10.96 22.50 -14.69
#